data_AF-A0A942LJF7-F1
#
_entry.id   AF-A0A942LJF7-F1
#
_cell.length_a   1.000
_cell.length_b   1.000
_cell.length_c   1.000
_cell.angle_alpha   90.00
_cell.angle_beta   90.00
_cell.angle_gamma   90.00
#
_symmetry.space_group_name_H-M   'P 1'
#
loop_
_entity.id
_entity.type
_entity.pdbx_description
1 polymer ?
#
loop_
_entity_poly.entity_id
_entity_poly.type
_entity_poly.pdbx_seq_one_letter_code
_entity_poly.pdbx_strand_id
1 'polypeptide(L)'
;AGDTFISCYPNAGLPNPMSDTGFDETPEVTSRLLHEFAAEGLVNIVGGCCGTTPQHIGAIHDAVANQAPRVVGRSLFYKEAA
;
A
#
# COMPACT_ATOMS: atom_id res chain seq x y z
N ALA A 1 -2.27 1.88 17.28
CA ALA A 1 -1.71 0.67 16.63
C ALA A 1 -0.19 0.65 16.76
N GLY A 2 0.34 0.70 17.99
CA GLY A 2 1.80 0.73 18.22
C GLY A 2 2.46 -0.64 18.07
N ASP A 3 1.67 -1.70 18.20
CA ASP A 3 1.99 -3.13 18.20
C ASP A 3 1.34 -3.87 17.02
N THR A 4 0.83 -3.14 16.02
CA THR A 4 0.06 -3.70 14.90
C THR A 4 0.79 -3.50 13.59
N PHE A 5 0.91 -4.58 12.81
CA PHE A 5 1.31 -4.49 11.40
C PHE A 5 0.15 -3.98 10.55
N ILE A 6 0.43 -3.13 9.57
CA ILE A 6 -0.58 -2.48 8.74
C ILE A 6 -0.42 -2.90 7.27
N SER A 7 -1.53 -3.33 6.66
CA SER A 7 -1.63 -3.61 5.23
C SER A 7 -2.57 -2.58 4.58
N CYS A 8 -2.14 -1.98 3.48
CA CYS A 8 -2.93 -1.00 2.73
C CYS A 8 -3.01 -1.41 1.24
N TYR A 9 -4.23 -1.65 0.75
CA TYR A 9 -4.46 -2.02 -0.65
C TYR A 9 -5.67 -1.24 -1.18
N PRO A 10 -5.49 0.03 -1.59
CA PRO A 10 -6.59 0.88 -2.04
C PRO A 10 -7.13 0.44 -3.40
N ASN A 11 -8.33 0.91 -3.72
CA ASN A 11 -8.80 0.93 -5.10
C ASN A 11 -7.96 1.93 -5.93
N ALA A 12 -8.04 1.87 -7.26
CA ALA A 12 -7.48 2.90 -8.15
C ALA A 12 -8.35 4.18 -8.12
N GLY A 13 -8.51 4.78 -6.95
CA GLY A 13 -9.41 5.90 -6.69
C GLY A 13 -10.82 5.49 -6.29
N LEU A 14 -11.69 6.50 -6.19
CA LEU A 14 -13.10 6.26 -5.91
C LEU A 14 -13.79 5.63 -7.12
N PRO A 15 -14.77 4.73 -6.92
CA PRO A 15 -15.59 4.22 -8.02
C PRO A 15 -16.23 5.37 -8.81
N ASN A 16 -15.98 5.41 -10.11
CA ASN A 16 -16.52 6.40 -11.02
C ASN A 16 -17.19 5.72 -12.22
N PRO A 17 -18.54 5.69 -12.30
CA PRO A 17 -19.25 5.07 -13.42
C PRO A 17 -19.10 5.82 -14.75
N MET A 18 -18.55 7.05 -14.73
CA MET A 18 -18.25 7.83 -15.93
C MET A 18 -16.84 7.57 -16.47
N SER A 19 -15.99 6.86 -15.72
CA SER A 19 -14.68 6.40 -16.19
C SER A 19 -14.83 5.18 -17.09
N ASP A 20 -14.02 5.10 -18.15
CA ASP A 20 -13.94 3.93 -19.02
C ASP A 20 -13.59 2.63 -18.26
N THR A 21 -12.84 2.74 -17.16
CA THR A 21 -12.42 1.59 -16.35
C THR A 21 -13.26 1.40 -15.08
N GLY A 22 -14.17 2.33 -14.79
CA GLY A 22 -14.87 2.42 -13.50
C GLY A 22 -14.06 3.08 -12.38
N PHE A 23 -12.80 3.44 -12.65
CA PHE A 23 -11.83 4.03 -11.71
C PHE A 23 -10.93 5.04 -12.43
N ASP A 24 -10.51 6.12 -11.75
CA ASP A 24 -9.81 7.24 -12.40
C ASP A 24 -8.31 7.30 -12.13
N GLU A 25 -7.82 6.70 -11.03
CA GLU A 25 -6.40 6.83 -10.71
C GLU A 25 -5.55 5.99 -11.66
N THR A 26 -4.45 6.59 -12.09
CA THR A 26 -3.44 5.93 -12.90
C THR A 26 -2.42 5.21 -12.02
N PRO A 27 -1.59 4.31 -12.57
CA PRO A 27 -0.49 3.68 -11.85
C PRO A 27 0.40 4.68 -11.09
N GLU A 28 0.68 5.84 -11.69
CA GLU A 28 1.51 6.89 -11.10
C GLU A 28 0.84 7.57 -9.91
N VAL A 29 -0.48 7.80 -9.96
CA VAL A 29 -1.21 8.45 -8.87
C VAL A 29 -1.29 7.51 -7.67
N THR A 30 -1.77 6.28 -7.86
CA THR A 30 -1.93 5.32 -6.76
C THR A 30 -0.58 4.96 -6.12
N SER A 31 0.48 4.78 -6.92
CA SER A 31 1.82 4.47 -6.40
C SER A 31 2.44 5.62 -5.62
N ARG A 32 2.27 6.88 -6.05
CA ARG A 32 2.74 8.05 -5.30
C ARG A 32 2.09 8.13 -3.92
N LEU A 33 0.77 7.93 -3.83
CA LEU A 33 0.06 7.97 -2.56
C LEU A 33 0.52 6.85 -1.60
N LEU A 34 0.73 5.64 -2.12
CA LEU A 34 1.26 4.53 -1.32
C LEU A 34 2.73 4.75 -0.92
N HIS A 35 3.53 5.41 -1.75
CA HIS A 35 4.89 5.83 -1.39
C HIS A 35 4.88 6.80 -0.21
N GLU A 36 3.99 7.79 -0.19
CA GLU A 36 3.86 8.72 0.94
C GLU A 36 3.60 7.96 2.26
N PHE A 37 2.70 6.97 2.24
CA PHE A 37 2.44 6.14 3.42
C PHE A 37 3.64 5.28 3.83
N ALA A 38 4.38 4.74 2.87
CA ALA A 38 5.58 3.95 3.13
C ALA A 38 6.72 4.81 3.68
N ALA A 39 6.96 5.99 3.09
CA ALA A 39 7.98 6.95 3.49
C ALA A 39 7.75 7.51 4.90
N GLU A 40 6.49 7.66 5.30
CA GLU A 40 6.10 8.04 6.66
C GLU A 40 6.12 6.87 7.67
N GLY A 41 6.46 5.65 7.23
CA GLY A 41 6.53 4.47 8.10
C GLY A 41 5.15 4.04 8.63
N LEU A 42 4.09 4.24 7.84
CA LEU A 42 2.72 3.93 8.23
C LEU A 42 2.30 2.50 7.88
N VAL A 43 2.97 1.85 6.93
CA VAL A 43 2.55 0.56 6.36
C VAL A 43 3.67 -0.49 6.40
N ASN A 44 3.28 -1.76 6.41
CA ASN A 44 4.17 -2.92 6.31
C ASN A 44 3.98 -3.67 5.00
N ILE A 45 2.76 -3.67 4.48
CA ILE A 45 2.38 -4.30 3.22
C ILE A 45 1.57 -3.29 2.42
N VAL A 46 1.88 -3.17 1.13
CA VAL A 46 1.10 -2.38 0.19
C VAL A 46 0.67 -3.23 -1.00
N GLY A 47 -0.46 -2.90 -1.61
CA GLY A 47 -0.99 -3.59 -2.77
C GLY A 47 -2.11 -2.80 -3.44
N GLY A 48 -2.99 -3.50 -4.15
CA GLY A 48 -4.14 -2.91 -4.83
C GLY A 48 -5.42 -3.73 -4.69
N CYS A 49 -6.55 -3.05 -4.77
CA CYS A 49 -7.90 -3.63 -4.77
C CYS A 49 -8.59 -3.37 -6.14
N CYS A 50 -9.85 -2.94 -6.14
CA CYS A 50 -10.62 -2.72 -7.36
C CYS A 50 -10.00 -1.61 -8.24
N GLY A 51 -9.99 -1.82 -9.56
CA GLY A 51 -9.43 -0.88 -10.53
C GLY A 51 -7.90 -0.96 -10.67
N THR A 52 -7.19 -1.57 -9.71
CA THR A 52 -5.74 -1.75 -9.84
C THR A 52 -5.42 -2.86 -10.86
N THR A 53 -4.36 -2.63 -11.63
CA THR A 53 -3.91 -3.53 -12.71
C THR A 53 -2.45 -3.97 -12.47
N PRO A 54 -1.91 -4.92 -13.25
CA PRO A 54 -0.48 -5.25 -13.16
C PRO A 54 0.46 -4.04 -13.30
N GLN A 55 0.08 -3.05 -14.12
CA GLN A 55 0.82 -1.79 -14.24
C GLN A 55 0.81 -0.99 -12.93
N HIS A 56 -0.32 -0.94 -12.23
CA HIS A 56 -0.39 -0.34 -10.89
C HIS A 56 0.52 -1.06 -9.91
N ILE A 57 0.48 -2.40 -9.89
CA ILE A 57 1.32 -3.18 -8.97
C ILE A 57 2.82 -2.97 -9.25
N GLY A 58 3.22 -2.91 -10.52
CA GLY A 58 4.59 -2.56 -10.91
C GLY A 58 5.01 -1.16 -10.44
N ALA A 59 4.16 -0.15 -10.67
CA ALA A 59 4.44 1.21 -10.22
C ALA A 59 4.51 1.31 -8.68
N ILE A 60 3.63 0.60 -7.96
CA ILE A 60 3.66 0.54 -6.50
C ILE A 60 4.97 -0.08 -6.02
N HIS A 61 5.39 -1.21 -6.60
CA HIS A 61 6.67 -1.85 -6.29
C HIS A 61 7.83 -0.86 -6.44
N ASP A 62 7.94 -0.21 -7.61
CA ASP A 62 9.05 0.69 -7.90
C ASP A 62 9.06 1.90 -6.96
N ALA A 63 7.89 2.44 -6.62
CA ALA A 63 7.76 3.58 -5.73
C ALA A 63 8.14 3.26 -4.28
N VAL A 64 7.89 2.04 -3.79
CA VAL A 64 8.16 1.65 -2.39
C VAL A 64 9.43 0.84 -2.19
N ALA A 65 10.13 0.42 -3.25
CA ALA A 65 11.25 -0.52 -3.20
C ALA A 65 12.37 -0.15 -2.22
N ASN A 66 12.59 1.16 -1.99
CA ASN A 66 13.64 1.66 -1.08
C ASN A 66 13.11 2.15 0.27
N GLN A 67 11.84 1.88 0.60
CA GLN A 67 11.23 2.30 1.86
C GLN A 67 11.34 1.19 2.92
N ALA A 68 11.62 1.59 4.15
CA ALA A 68 11.58 0.67 5.29
C ALA A 68 10.13 0.43 5.72
N PRO A 69 9.74 -0.81 6.08
CA PRO A 69 8.42 -1.07 6.62
C PRO A 69 8.24 -0.40 7.99
N ARG A 70 6.99 -0.11 8.35
CA ARG A 70 6.60 0.40 9.67
C ARG A 70 7.24 -0.40 10.80
N VAL A 71 7.88 0.30 11.74
CA VAL A 71 8.42 -0.29 12.97
C VAL A 71 7.28 -0.53 13.95
N VAL A 72 7.13 -1.78 14.36
CA VAL A 72 6.14 -2.21 15.36
C VAL A 72 6.85 -2.35 16.71
N GLY A 73 6.31 -1.68 17.74
CA GLY A 73 6.80 -1.77 19.11
C GLY A 73 6.76 -3.22 19.57
N ARG A 74 7.93 -3.80 19.81
CA ARG A 74 8.11 -5.25 19.96
C ARG A 74 7.57 -5.74 21.31
N SER A 75 6.28 -6.07 21.36
CA SER A 75 5.80 -7.18 22.18
C SER A 75 5.66 -8.37 21.23
N LEU A 76 6.64 -9.28 21.23
CA LEU A 76 6.49 -10.54 20.49
C LEU A 76 5.29 -11.27 21.10
N PHE A 77 4.16 -11.29 20.38
CA PHE A 77 2.97 -12.04 20.78
C PHE A 77 3.27 -13.55 20.90
N TYR A 78 4.28 -14.04 20.18
CA TYR A 78 4.84 -15.39 20.32
C TYR A 78 6.32 -15.33 20.68
N LYS A 79 6.65 -15.69 21.94
CA LYS A 79 8.03 -15.75 22.44
C LYS A 79 8.81 -16.97 21.94
N GLU A 80 8.15 -17.96 21.33
CA GLU A 80 8.76 -19.26 20.99
C GLU A 80 9.26 -19.39 19.55
N ALA A 81 9.03 -18.39 18.68
CA ALA A 81 9.49 -18.44 17.29
C ALA A 81 10.88 -17.80 17.07
N ALA A 82 11.68 -17.67 18.14
CA ALA A 82 13.02 -17.09 18.12
C ALA A 82 14.10 -18.17 18.18
#